data_AF-A0A839SX04-F1
#
_entry.id   AF-A0A839SX04-F1
#
_cell.length_a   1.000
_cell.length_b   1.000
_cell.length_c   1.000
_cell.angle_alpha   90.00
_cell.angle_beta   90.00
_cell.angle_gamma   90.00
#
_symmetry.space_group_name_H-M   'P 1'
#
loop_
_entity.id
_entity.type
_entity.pdbx_description
1 polymer ?
#
loop_
_entity_poly.entity_id
_entity_poly.type
_entity_poly.pdbx_seq_one_letter_code
_entity_poly.pdbx_strand_id
1 'polypeptide(L)'
;MRNGTFTSRRKFLLFGGLAIAASTLGLTYTFKKAKADQLDDLRKSGAVGERFDGLLVVRDSGNASAKSVAAQVNAQRKEIYASRAAQQGVTAEEVGKVYAAQILQKAPAGTWFQRADGSWVQK
;
A
#
# COMPACT_ATOMS: atom_id res chain seq x y z
N MET A 1 -22.55 45.39 12.64
CA MET A 1 -21.11 45.16 12.89
C MET A 1 -20.83 43.66 12.85
N ARG A 2 -19.90 43.25 11.96
CA ARG A 2 -19.02 42.05 11.97
C ARG A 2 -19.60 40.61 11.96
N ASN A 3 -19.53 40.03 10.75
CA ASN A 3 -19.04 38.71 10.32
C ASN A 3 -18.51 37.71 11.37
N GLY A 4 -18.77 36.41 11.13
CA GLY A 4 -17.99 35.31 11.69
C GLY A 4 -18.52 33.91 11.33
N THR A 5 -18.26 33.45 10.11
CA THR A 5 -18.38 32.04 9.70
C THR A 5 -17.36 31.15 10.42
N PHE A 6 -17.78 30.02 11.00
CA PHE A 6 -16.90 28.86 11.15
C PHE A 6 -17.67 27.56 10.86
N THR A 7 -17.47 27.11 9.62
CA THR A 7 -17.70 25.77 9.10
C THR A 7 -16.82 24.77 9.86
N SER A 8 -17.41 23.78 10.53
CA SER A 8 -16.76 22.47 10.67
C SER A 8 -17.76 21.40 11.10
N ARG A 9 -18.28 20.68 10.11
CA ARG A 9 -18.74 19.30 10.30
C ARG A 9 -18.10 18.50 9.17
N ARG A 10 -16.83 18.12 9.38
CA ARG A 10 -16.16 17.11 8.55
C ARG A 10 -17.03 15.87 8.59
N LYS A 11 -17.78 15.68 7.52
CA LYS A 11 -18.53 14.46 7.24
C LYS A 11 -17.49 13.34 7.21
N PHE A 12 -17.38 12.60 8.32
CA PHE A 12 -16.88 11.23 8.28
C PHE A 12 -17.88 10.46 7.42
N LEU A 13 -17.66 10.51 6.10
CA LEU A 13 -18.31 9.59 5.18
C LEU A 13 -17.73 8.22 5.49
N LEU A 14 -18.51 7.50 6.29
CA LEU A 14 -18.58 6.06 6.36
C LEU A 14 -18.35 5.50 4.95
N PHE A 15 -17.19 4.91 4.70
CA PHE A 15 -16.99 3.96 3.61
C PHE A 15 -17.74 2.67 4.00
N GLY A 16 -19.07 2.76 4.00
CA GLY A 16 -19.96 1.62 4.09
C GLY A 16 -20.02 0.95 2.74
N GLY A 17 -19.65 -0.33 2.69
CA GLY A 17 -20.09 -1.22 1.63
C GLY A 17 -19.18 -1.33 0.42
N LEU A 18 -17.90 -1.63 0.63
CA LEU A 18 -17.19 -2.44 -0.36
C LEU A 18 -16.92 -3.80 0.29
N ALA A 19 -17.90 -4.69 0.22
CA ALA A 19 -17.66 -6.12 0.34
C ALA A 19 -16.83 -6.53 -0.88
N ILE A 20 -15.55 -6.15 -0.90
CA ILE A 20 -14.57 -6.84 -1.73
C ILE A 20 -14.57 -8.23 -1.13
N ALA A 21 -15.27 -9.14 -1.81
CA ALA A 21 -15.19 -10.55 -1.53
C ALA A 21 -13.71 -10.84 -1.28
N ALA A 22 -13.41 -11.33 -0.08
CA ALA A 22 -12.13 -11.90 0.26
C ALA A 22 -11.99 -13.20 -0.56
N SER A 23 -12.10 -13.09 -1.88
CA SER A 23 -11.55 -14.03 -2.83
C SER A 23 -10.13 -14.16 -2.37
N THR A 24 -9.82 -15.32 -1.82
CA THR A 24 -8.47 -15.81 -1.61
C THR A 24 -7.74 -15.57 -2.93
N LEU A 25 -7.10 -14.41 -3.04
CA LEU A 25 -6.24 -14.06 -4.15
C LEU A 25 -5.00 -14.91 -3.93
N GLY A 26 -5.13 -16.19 -4.26
CA GLY A 26 -4.09 -16.95 -4.92
C GLY A 26 -3.79 -16.25 -6.24
N LEU A 27 -3.31 -15.01 -6.15
CA LEU A 27 -2.56 -14.41 -7.22
C LEU A 27 -1.26 -15.19 -7.18
N THR A 28 -1.17 -16.22 -8.02
CA THR A 28 0.09 -16.82 -8.41
C THR A 28 0.89 -15.75 -9.15
N TYR A 29 1.41 -14.79 -8.39
CA TYR A 29 2.54 -14.01 -8.82
C TYR A 29 3.64 -15.04 -9.07
N THR A 30 4.07 -15.19 -10.31
CA THR A 30 5.42 -15.69 -10.60
C THR A 30 6.44 -14.60 -10.21
N PHE A 31 6.32 -14.07 -8.98
CA PHE A 31 7.45 -13.45 -8.30
C PHE A 31 8.40 -14.60 -8.03
N LYS A 32 9.54 -14.63 -8.74
CA LYS A 32 10.59 -15.60 -8.44
C LYS A 32 10.87 -15.52 -6.94
N LYS A 33 10.89 -16.65 -6.24
CA LYS A 33 11.10 -16.73 -4.79
C LYS A 33 12.22 -15.81 -4.30
N ALA A 34 13.36 -15.80 -5.01
CA ALA A 34 14.50 -14.92 -4.72
C ALA A 34 14.17 -13.41 -4.65
N LYS A 35 13.21 -12.92 -5.45
CA LYS A 35 12.78 -11.52 -5.42
C LYS A 35 11.81 -11.23 -4.27
N ALA A 36 11.03 -12.21 -3.85
CA ALA A 36 10.21 -12.12 -2.64
C ALA A 36 11.11 -12.08 -1.40
N ASP A 37 12.11 -12.96 -1.35
CA ASP A 37 13.12 -13.00 -0.27
C ASP A 37 13.88 -11.65 -0.21
N GLN A 38 14.34 -11.14 -1.36
CA GLN A 38 15.01 -9.83 -1.44
C GLN A 38 14.13 -8.68 -0.94
N LEU A 39 12.83 -8.67 -1.25
CA LEU A 39 11.91 -7.65 -0.76
C LEU A 39 11.75 -7.74 0.76
N ASP A 40 11.63 -8.94 1.33
CA ASP A 40 11.52 -9.12 2.77
C ASP A 40 12.78 -8.66 3.51
N ASP A 41 13.97 -8.90 2.96
CA ASP A 41 15.23 -8.40 3.53
C ASP A 41 15.31 -6.87 3.50
N LEU A 42 14.83 -6.25 2.42
CA LEU A 42 14.74 -4.79 2.32
C LEU A 42 13.72 -4.20 3.30
N ARG A 43 12.61 -4.89 3.56
CA ARG A 43 11.62 -4.48 4.57
C ARG A 43 12.20 -4.61 5.99
N LYS A 44 12.83 -5.74 6.31
CA LYS A 44 13.46 -6.01 7.61
C LYS A 44 14.57 -5.01 7.94
N SER A 45 15.40 -4.68 6.96
CA SER A 45 16.45 -3.64 7.11
C SER A 45 15.88 -2.23 7.20
N GLY A 46 14.60 -2.03 6.87
CA GLY A 46 13.96 -0.72 6.82
C GLY A 46 14.39 0.13 5.63
N ALA A 47 15.13 -0.42 4.66
CA ALA A 47 15.50 0.27 3.43
C ALA A 47 14.28 0.60 2.54
N VAL A 48 13.22 -0.21 2.66
CA VAL A 48 11.88 0.08 2.10
C VAL A 48 10.82 -0.01 3.19
N GLY A 49 9.72 0.71 2.99
CA GLY A 49 8.48 0.56 3.76
C GLY A 49 7.27 0.38 2.85
N GLU A 50 6.19 -0.14 3.41
CA GLU A 50 4.87 -0.21 2.77
C GLU A 50 4.11 1.11 2.99
N ARG A 51 3.17 1.45 2.11
CA ARG A 51 2.35 2.67 2.21
C ARG A 51 0.87 2.33 2.22
N PHE A 52 0.06 3.24 2.75
CA PHE A 52 -1.39 3.12 2.88
C PHE A 52 -2.14 2.74 1.59
N ASP A 53 -1.58 3.01 0.42
CA ASP A 53 -2.14 2.68 -0.91
C ASP A 53 -1.60 1.36 -1.48
N GLY A 54 -0.90 0.58 -0.66
CA GLY A 54 -0.37 -0.72 -1.05
C GLY A 54 0.89 -0.62 -1.91
N LEU A 55 1.55 0.53 -2.00
CA LEU A 55 2.82 0.67 -2.71
C LEU A 55 4.02 0.72 -1.74
N LEU A 56 5.19 0.40 -2.25
CA LEU A 56 6.46 0.55 -1.55
C LEU A 56 6.97 2.00 -1.64
N VAL A 57 7.61 2.43 -0.56
CA VAL A 57 8.37 3.68 -0.48
C VAL A 57 9.80 3.35 -0.08
N VAL A 58 10.76 3.89 -0.83
CA VAL A 58 12.19 3.78 -0.49
C VAL A 58 12.48 4.72 0.68
N ARG A 59 13.06 4.18 1.76
CA ARG A 59 13.45 4.94 2.96
C ARG A 59 14.96 5.21 2.98
N ASP A 60 15.75 4.27 2.46
CA ASP A 60 17.18 4.46 2.24
C ASP A 60 17.43 4.81 0.77
N SER A 61 17.58 6.10 0.49
CA SER A 61 17.85 6.61 -0.87
C SER A 61 19.28 6.30 -1.35
N GLY A 62 20.19 5.83 -0.49
CA GLY A 62 21.51 5.34 -0.89
C GLY A 62 21.45 3.89 -1.44
N ASN A 63 20.41 3.14 -1.10
CA ASN A 63 20.30 1.73 -1.45
C ASN A 63 19.74 1.51 -2.87
N ALA A 64 20.63 1.15 -3.80
CA ALA A 64 20.25 0.88 -5.19
C ALA A 64 19.27 -0.30 -5.33
N SER A 65 19.42 -1.34 -4.49
CA SER A 65 18.50 -2.48 -4.48
C SER A 65 17.11 -2.07 -4.01
N ALA A 66 17.01 -1.22 -2.98
CA ALA A 66 15.74 -0.67 -2.52
C ALA A 66 15.00 0.08 -3.64
N LYS A 67 15.71 0.94 -4.38
CA LYS A 67 15.16 1.66 -5.54
C LYS A 67 14.66 0.71 -6.63
N SER A 68 15.51 -0.23 -7.05
CA SER A 68 15.19 -1.17 -8.14
C SER A 68 14.01 -2.07 -7.79
N VAL A 69 14.03 -2.68 -6.60
CA VAL A 69 12.96 -3.57 -6.14
C VAL A 69 11.66 -2.81 -5.92
N ALA A 70 11.70 -1.63 -5.28
CA ALA A 70 10.49 -0.83 -5.09
C ALA A 70 9.86 -0.42 -6.43
N ALA A 71 10.66 -0.01 -7.42
CA ALA A 71 10.16 0.34 -8.74
C ALA A 71 9.49 -0.86 -9.44
N GLN A 72 10.15 -2.03 -9.44
CA GLN A 72 9.62 -3.25 -10.04
C GLN A 72 8.31 -3.70 -9.38
N VAL A 73 8.30 -3.81 -8.05
CA VAL A 73 7.11 -4.22 -7.29
C VAL A 73 5.96 -3.23 -7.49
N ASN A 74 6.25 -1.93 -7.45
CA ASN A 74 5.21 -0.91 -7.63
C ASN A 74 4.61 -0.92 -9.04
N ALA A 75 5.41 -1.18 -10.08
CA ALA A 75 4.90 -1.31 -11.44
C ALA A 75 3.89 -2.48 -11.52
N GLN A 76 4.26 -3.64 -10.98
CA GLN A 76 3.39 -4.83 -10.98
C GLN A 76 2.13 -4.62 -10.14
N ARG A 77 2.25 -4.03 -8.95
CA ARG A 77 1.09 -3.72 -8.10
C ARG A 77 0.13 -2.76 -8.79
N LYS A 78 0.64 -1.71 -9.45
CA LYS A 78 -0.20 -0.74 -10.18
C LYS A 78 -0.98 -1.39 -11.32
N GLU A 79 -0.34 -2.26 -12.11
CA GLU A 79 -1.02 -3.00 -13.19
C GLU A 79 -2.19 -3.84 -12.64
N ILE A 80 -1.95 -4.54 -11.54
CA ILE A 80 -2.95 -5.38 -10.89
C ILE A 80 -4.07 -4.54 -10.28
N TYR A 81 -3.74 -3.43 -9.63
CA TYR A 81 -4.74 -2.54 -9.05
C TYR A 81 -5.60 -1.90 -10.14
N ALA A 82 -5.01 -1.49 -11.26
CA ALA A 82 -5.74 -0.99 -12.41
C ALA A 82 -6.68 -2.05 -13.01
N SER A 83 -6.19 -3.28 -13.21
CA SER A 83 -7.00 -4.39 -13.72
C SER A 83 -8.18 -4.72 -12.81
N ARG A 84 -7.94 -4.82 -11.49
CA ARG A 84 -8.97 -5.07 -10.47
C ARG A 84 -9.98 -3.93 -10.38
N ALA A 85 -9.51 -2.70 -10.42
CA ALA A 85 -10.34 -1.49 -10.42
C ALA A 85 -11.32 -1.48 -11.60
N ALA A 86 -10.83 -1.77 -12.81
CA ALA A 86 -11.67 -1.87 -14.01
C ALA A 86 -12.71 -2.99 -13.91
N GLN A 87 -12.35 -4.15 -13.34
CA GLN A 87 -13.28 -5.28 -13.15
C GLN A 87 -14.38 -4.98 -12.12
N GLN A 88 -14.09 -4.15 -11.12
CA GLN A 88 -14.96 -3.93 -9.96
C GLN A 88 -15.70 -2.58 -10.02
N GLY A 89 -15.38 -1.72 -11.00
CA GLY A 89 -15.97 -0.38 -11.11
C GLY A 89 -15.53 0.57 -9.99
N VAL A 90 -14.33 0.39 -9.45
CA VAL A 90 -13.74 1.21 -8.38
C VAL A 90 -12.42 1.84 -8.84
N THR A 91 -11.79 2.65 -8.00
CA THR A 91 -10.47 3.23 -8.30
C THR A 91 -9.32 2.29 -7.94
N ALA A 92 -8.18 2.42 -8.64
CA ALA A 92 -6.98 1.66 -8.31
C ALA A 92 -6.43 1.96 -6.90
N GLU A 93 -6.68 3.16 -6.38
CA GLU A 93 -6.30 3.54 -5.00
C GLU A 93 -7.15 2.79 -3.96
N GLU A 94 -8.46 2.64 -4.19
CA GLU A 94 -9.34 1.85 -3.31
C GLU A 94 -8.92 0.38 -3.27
N VAL A 95 -8.57 -0.19 -4.42
CA VAL A 95 -7.98 -1.53 -4.49
C VAL A 95 -6.67 -1.57 -3.69
N GLY A 96 -5.78 -0.61 -3.93
CA GLY A 96 -4.48 -0.52 -3.25
C GLY A 96 -4.59 -0.48 -1.73
N LYS A 97 -5.55 0.29 -1.18
CA LYS A 97 -5.82 0.35 0.27
C LYS A 97 -6.20 -1.02 0.85
N VAL A 98 -6.98 -1.81 0.13
CA VAL A 98 -7.36 -3.16 0.56
C VAL A 98 -6.17 -4.10 0.51
N TYR A 99 -5.38 -4.05 -0.55
CA TYR A 99 -4.14 -4.82 -0.64
C TYR A 99 -3.12 -4.40 0.41
N ALA A 100 -3.04 -3.12 0.80
CA ALA A 100 -2.13 -2.63 1.84
C ALA A 100 -2.32 -3.38 3.16
N ALA A 101 -3.57 -3.61 3.57
CA ALA A 101 -3.88 -4.37 4.77
C ALA A 101 -3.37 -5.83 4.67
N GLN A 102 -3.61 -6.49 3.53
CA GLN A 102 -3.15 -7.86 3.29
C GLN A 102 -1.63 -7.98 3.21
N ILE A 103 -0.98 -7.01 2.56
CA ILE A 103 0.48 -6.93 2.45
C ILE A 103 1.08 -6.76 3.84
N LEU A 104 0.56 -5.84 4.65
CA LEU A 104 1.08 -5.58 5.99
C LEU A 104 0.87 -6.77 6.93
N GLN A 105 -0.23 -7.52 6.79
CA GLN A 105 -0.44 -8.77 7.54
C GLN A 105 0.63 -9.83 7.24
N LYS A 106 1.06 -9.93 5.98
CA LYS A 106 2.05 -10.91 5.51
C LYS A 106 3.50 -10.42 5.62
N ALA A 107 3.70 -9.12 5.76
CA ALA A 107 5.03 -8.52 5.83
C ALA A 107 5.77 -8.97 7.10
N PRO A 108 7.11 -9.13 7.04
CA PRO A 108 7.89 -9.49 8.22
C PRO A 108 7.75 -8.46 9.33
N ALA A 109 7.90 -8.89 10.58
CA ALA A 109 8.01 -7.97 11.72
C ALA A 109 9.16 -6.97 11.49
N GLY A 110 9.00 -5.75 12.00
CA GLY A 110 9.93 -4.66 11.76
C GLY A 110 9.70 -3.90 10.45
N THR A 111 8.76 -4.32 9.59
CA THR A 111 8.40 -3.59 8.37
C THR A 111 7.84 -2.22 8.72
N TRP A 112 8.40 -1.18 8.09
CA TRP A 112 7.89 0.18 8.19
C TRP A 112 6.64 0.36 7.32
N PHE A 113 5.64 1.06 7.85
CA PHE A 113 4.40 1.39 7.17
C PHE A 113 4.11 2.90 7.25
N GLN A 114 3.92 3.53 6.10
CA GLN A 114 3.52 4.93 5.98
C GLN A 114 2.00 5.04 5.88
N ARG A 115 1.40 5.73 6.84
CA ARG A 115 -0.03 6.06 6.85
C ARG A 115 -0.38 7.13 5.82
N ALA A 116 -1.68 7.33 5.61
CA ALA A 116 -2.20 8.34 4.69
C ALA A 116 -1.85 9.78 5.09
N ASP A 117 -1.62 10.04 6.38
CA ASP A 117 -1.14 11.34 6.89
C ASP A 117 0.38 11.52 6.76
N GLY A 118 1.08 10.56 6.15
CA GLY A 118 2.53 10.55 6.00
C GLY A 118 3.30 10.06 7.24
N SER A 119 2.62 9.81 8.36
CA SER A 119 3.24 9.29 9.58
C SER A 119 3.72 7.85 9.37
N TRP A 120 4.83 7.51 10.03
CA TRP A 120 5.44 6.19 9.95
C TRP A 120 5.16 5.40 11.22
N VAL A 121 4.90 4.11 11.05
CA VAL A 121 4.92 3.11 12.12
C VAL A 121 5.67 1.87 11.71
N GLN A 122 6.04 1.08 12.69
CA GLN A 122 6.71 -0.19 12.50
C GLN A 122 5.80 -1.33 12.96
N LYS A 123 5.71 -2.39 12.16
CA LYS A 123 4.93 -3.59 12.43
C LYS A 123 5.58 -4.46 13.50
#